data_AF-A0A9C9EKS2-F1
#
_entry.id   AF-A0A9C9EKS2-F1
#
_cell.length_a   1.000
_cell.length_b   1.000
_cell.length_c   1.000
_cell.angle_alpha   90.00
_cell.angle_beta   90.00
_cell.angle_gamma   90.00
#
_symmetry.space_group_name_H-M   'P 1'
#
loop_
_entity.id
_entity.type
_entity.pdbx_description
1 polymer ?
#
loop_
_entity_poly.entity_id
_entity_poly.type
_entity_poly.pdbx_seq_one_letter_code
_entity_poly.pdbx_strand_id
1 'polypeptide(L)'
;MSLLIFLLISSSGVNSLLLPASPAGVSTSFSISKDAEAVFYNPANLNGYEDYNLYCSYNRFYLSMQSVSLALSKKIKSIDFGLAFINFDYGDIEWHPNYPSEDSLVYYTANDFSMILSSKIAVSENGNVGISIKYISESIYIYSDHAL
;
A
#
# COMPACT_ATOMS: atom_id res chain seq x y z
N MET A 1 -14.91 -32.96 -5.00
CA MET A 1 -14.90 -31.68 -4.26
C MET A 1 -13.47 -31.40 -3.85
N SER A 2 -12.83 -30.38 -4.42
CA SER A 2 -11.47 -29.98 -4.04
C SER A 2 -11.55 -28.98 -2.89
N LEU A 3 -10.87 -29.26 -1.78
CA LEU A 3 -10.82 -28.41 -0.59
C LEU A 3 -9.78 -27.31 -0.84
N LEU A 4 -10.22 -26.06 -1.01
CA LEU A 4 -9.33 -24.91 -1.08
C LEU A 4 -9.10 -24.38 0.35
N ILE A 5 -7.87 -24.48 0.83
CA ILE A 5 -7.48 -23.93 2.13
C ILE A 5 -6.84 -22.56 1.89
N PHE A 6 -7.44 -21.51 2.43
CA PHE A 6 -6.84 -20.18 2.49
C PHE A 6 -6.13 -20.02 3.83
N LEU A 7 -4.81 -19.87 3.81
CA LEU A 7 -4.02 -19.47 4.96
C LEU A 7 -3.66 -18.00 4.78
N LEU A 8 -4.31 -17.13 5.54
CA LEU A 8 -3.96 -15.72 5.68
C LEU A 8 -3.21 -15.56 6.99
N ILE A 9 -1.89 -15.41 6.90
CA ILE A 9 -1.04 -15.04 8.02
C ILE A 9 -0.60 -13.60 7.77
N SER A 10 -1.21 -12.64 8.45
CA SER A 10 -0.77 -11.24 8.45
C SER A 10 -0.43 -10.82 9.87
N SER A 11 0.84 -10.85 10.23
CA SER A 11 1.38 -9.95 11.25
C SER A 11 2.08 -8.82 10.51
N SER A 12 1.40 -7.69 10.28
CA SER A 12 2.10 -6.53 9.75
C SER A 12 2.86 -5.87 10.89
N GLY A 13 4.20 -5.88 10.82
CA GLY A 13 5.01 -4.98 11.66
C GLY A 13 4.73 -3.50 11.35
N VAL A 14 4.23 -3.22 10.13
CA VAL A 14 3.92 -1.89 9.60
C VAL A 14 2.42 -1.73 9.37
N ASN A 15 1.74 -0.92 10.16
CA ASN A 15 0.28 -0.82 10.17
C ASN A 15 -0.31 -0.06 8.97
N SER A 16 0.46 0.84 8.36
CA SER A 16 0.02 1.58 7.16
C SER A 16 -0.29 0.68 5.97
N LEU A 17 0.29 -0.52 5.90
CA LEU A 17 -0.04 -1.51 4.86
C LEU A 17 -1.40 -2.19 5.04
N LEU A 18 -2.01 -2.08 6.22
CA LEU A 18 -3.39 -2.52 6.45
C LEU A 18 -4.39 -1.48 5.98
N LEU A 19 -3.95 -0.24 5.77
CA LEU A 19 -4.79 0.83 5.26
C LEU A 19 -5.03 0.66 3.76
N PRO A 20 -6.22 1.01 3.28
CA PRO A 20 -6.58 0.80 1.89
C PRO A 20 -5.75 1.68 0.97
N ALA A 21 -4.89 1.06 0.17
CA ALA A 21 -4.16 1.74 -0.91
C ALA A 21 -5.08 2.24 -2.06
N SER A 22 -6.34 1.83 -2.10
CA SER A 22 -7.29 2.06 -3.19
C SER A 22 -8.74 1.79 -2.75
N PRO A 23 -9.76 2.15 -3.55
CA PRO A 23 -11.16 1.85 -3.27
C PRO A 23 -11.44 0.35 -3.06
N ALA A 24 -10.76 -0.55 -3.77
CA ALA A 24 -10.93 -1.98 -3.56
C ALA A 24 -10.55 -2.40 -2.13
N GLY A 25 -9.57 -1.72 -1.52
CA GLY A 25 -9.24 -1.93 -0.12
C GLY A 25 -10.32 -1.42 0.84
N VAL A 26 -10.95 -0.30 0.52
CA VAL A 26 -12.02 0.30 1.34
C VAL A 26 -13.23 -0.63 1.40
N SER A 27 -13.60 -1.24 0.28
CA SER A 27 -14.71 -2.20 0.19
C SER A 27 -14.31 -3.64 0.54
N THR A 28 -13.16 -3.84 1.19
CA THR A 28 -12.58 -5.15 1.58
C THR A 28 -12.52 -6.17 0.42
N SER A 29 -12.48 -5.65 -0.79
CA SER A 29 -12.60 -6.34 -2.07
C SER A 29 -11.24 -6.81 -2.58
N PHE A 30 -10.36 -7.19 -1.65
CA PHE A 30 -8.97 -7.59 -1.91
C PHE A 30 -8.86 -8.71 -2.94
N SER A 31 -9.75 -9.71 -2.82
CA SER A 31 -9.80 -10.90 -3.69
C SER A 31 -10.35 -10.63 -5.08
N ILE A 32 -10.99 -9.48 -5.32
CA ILE A 32 -11.53 -9.09 -6.62
C ILE A 32 -10.76 -7.93 -7.26
N SER A 33 -9.73 -7.40 -6.58
CA SER A 33 -8.79 -6.43 -7.18
C SER A 33 -8.22 -6.99 -8.48
N LYS A 34 -8.06 -6.12 -9.48
CA LYS A 34 -7.66 -6.48 -10.85
C LYS A 34 -6.60 -5.52 -11.37
N ASP A 35 -5.99 -5.91 -12.49
CA ASP A 35 -5.08 -5.06 -13.25
C ASP A 35 -3.95 -4.49 -12.36
N ALA A 36 -3.55 -3.23 -12.53
CA ALA A 36 -2.49 -2.63 -11.74
C ALA A 36 -2.83 -2.48 -10.24
N GLU A 37 -4.12 -2.34 -9.88
CA GLU A 37 -4.56 -2.23 -8.49
C GLU A 37 -4.30 -3.53 -7.69
N ALA A 38 -4.33 -4.69 -8.36
CA ALA A 38 -4.10 -5.98 -7.74
C ALA A 38 -2.71 -6.13 -7.10
N VAL A 39 -1.73 -5.31 -7.50
CA VAL A 39 -0.38 -5.26 -6.91
C VAL A 39 -0.43 -5.00 -5.40
N PHE A 40 -1.42 -4.24 -4.93
CA PHE A 40 -1.55 -3.90 -3.51
C PHE A 40 -2.07 -5.06 -2.66
N TYR A 41 -2.93 -5.92 -3.23
CA TYR A 41 -3.73 -6.87 -2.45
C TYR A 41 -3.56 -8.33 -2.85
N ASN A 42 -3.69 -8.65 -4.14
CA ASN A 42 -3.66 -10.02 -4.62
C ASN A 42 -2.89 -10.10 -5.95
N PRO A 43 -1.58 -10.37 -5.92
CA PRO A 43 -0.77 -10.46 -7.14
C PRO A 43 -1.23 -11.60 -8.08
N ALA A 44 -2.00 -12.60 -7.61
CA ALA A 44 -2.53 -13.63 -8.48
C ALA A 44 -3.63 -13.13 -9.44
N ASN A 45 -4.23 -11.97 -9.14
CA ASN A 45 -5.20 -11.29 -10.00
C ASN A 45 -4.59 -10.17 -10.85
N LEU A 46 -3.28 -9.90 -10.69
CA LEU A 46 -2.57 -8.91 -11.49
C LEU A 46 -2.76 -9.21 -12.96
N ASN A 47 -3.24 -8.25 -13.72
CA ASN A 47 -3.38 -8.39 -15.15
C ASN A 47 -2.53 -7.31 -15.83
N GLY A 48 -1.52 -7.77 -16.57
CA GLY A 48 -0.68 -6.92 -17.39
C GLY A 48 -1.30 -6.80 -18.78
N TYR A 49 -1.18 -5.61 -19.36
CA TYR A 49 -1.51 -5.39 -20.77
C TYR A 49 -0.22 -5.32 -21.57
N GLU A 50 -0.30 -5.44 -22.91
CA GLU A 50 0.87 -5.26 -23.79
C GLU A 50 1.46 -3.83 -23.62
N ASP A 51 0.57 -2.86 -23.44
CA ASP A 51 0.89 -1.50 -23.05
C ASP A 51 0.92 -1.34 -21.52
N TYR A 52 1.52 -0.24 -21.07
CA TYR A 52 1.53 0.10 -19.65
C TYR A 52 0.12 0.49 -19.18
N ASN A 53 -0.34 -0.15 -18.12
CA ASN A 53 -1.53 0.28 -17.40
C ASN A 53 -1.10 0.99 -16.11
N LEU A 54 -1.61 2.21 -15.92
CA LEU A 54 -1.31 3.05 -14.77
C LEU A 54 -2.57 3.19 -13.90
N TYR A 55 -2.40 2.97 -12.61
CA TYR A 55 -3.41 3.20 -11.60
C TYR A 55 -2.87 4.22 -10.59
N CYS A 56 -3.69 5.21 -10.24
CA CYS A 56 -3.36 6.22 -9.24
C CYS A 56 -4.53 6.36 -8.28
N SER A 57 -4.25 6.49 -7.00
CA SER A 57 -5.25 6.70 -5.96
C SER A 57 -4.74 7.71 -4.96
N TYR A 58 -5.66 8.53 -4.48
CA TYR A 58 -5.44 9.45 -3.39
C TYR A 58 -6.55 9.24 -2.37
N ASN A 59 -6.16 8.92 -1.14
CA ASN A 59 -7.08 8.70 -0.03
C ASN A 59 -6.81 9.74 1.04
N ARG A 60 -7.88 10.36 1.53
CA ARG A 60 -7.83 11.27 2.68
C ARG A 60 -8.56 10.61 3.84
N PHE A 61 -7.89 10.53 4.98
CA PHE A 61 -8.42 9.99 6.22
C PHE A 61 -8.72 11.13 7.20
N TYR A 62 -9.22 10.78 8.38
CA TYR A 62 -9.41 11.75 9.46
C TYR A 62 -8.06 12.30 9.95
N LEU A 63 -8.10 13.41 10.71
CA LEU A 63 -6.92 14.02 11.33
C LEU A 63 -5.81 14.39 10.31
N SER A 64 -6.20 14.86 9.12
CA SER A 64 -5.27 15.28 8.05
C SER A 64 -4.36 14.19 7.49
N MET A 65 -4.53 12.93 7.90
CA MET A 65 -3.82 11.80 7.35
C MET A 65 -4.19 11.57 5.88
N GLN A 66 -3.22 11.20 5.06
CA GLN A 66 -3.42 11.01 3.62
C GLN A 66 -2.56 9.87 3.08
N SER A 67 -2.98 9.30 1.97
CA SER A 67 -2.21 8.29 1.25
C SER A 67 -2.26 8.52 -0.24
N VAL A 68 -1.09 8.43 -0.87
CA VAL A 68 -0.93 8.43 -2.32
C VAL A 68 -0.46 7.06 -2.74
N SER A 69 -1.20 6.43 -3.65
CA SER A 69 -0.84 5.14 -4.22
C SER A 69 -0.71 5.26 -5.72
N LEU A 70 0.33 4.66 -6.27
CA LEU A 70 0.57 4.57 -7.70
C LEU A 70 0.95 3.13 -8.04
N ALA A 71 0.32 2.56 -9.05
CA ALA A 71 0.66 1.22 -9.55
C ALA A 71 0.75 1.23 -11.07
N LEU A 72 1.66 0.43 -11.59
CA LEU A 72 1.92 0.23 -12.99
C LEU A 72 1.89 -1.27 -13.25
N SER A 73 1.18 -1.73 -14.27
CA SER A 73 1.28 -3.11 -14.74
C SER A 73 1.62 -3.19 -16.21
N LYS A 74 2.35 -4.26 -16.57
CA LYS A 74 2.70 -4.58 -17.95
C LYS A 74 2.92 -6.08 -18.09
N LYS A 75 2.48 -6.63 -19.21
CA LYS A 75 2.77 -8.00 -19.61
C LYS A 75 4.09 -8.06 -20.35
N ILE A 76 4.96 -8.99 -19.93
CA ILE A 76 6.22 -9.28 -20.62
C ILE A 76 6.24 -10.79 -20.89
N LYS A 77 6.00 -11.15 -22.16
CA LYS A 77 5.81 -12.54 -22.60
C LYS A 77 4.64 -13.19 -21.85
N SER A 78 4.87 -14.27 -21.12
CA SER A 78 3.84 -15.02 -20.38
C SER A 78 3.72 -14.60 -18.91
N ILE A 79 4.42 -13.53 -18.50
CA ILE A 79 4.45 -13.06 -17.11
C ILE A 79 3.87 -11.66 -17.05
N ASP A 80 2.92 -11.45 -16.14
CA ASP A 80 2.41 -10.12 -15.83
C ASP A 80 3.22 -9.52 -14.69
N PHE A 81 3.78 -8.35 -14.90
CA PHE A 81 4.56 -7.61 -13.91
C PHE A 81 3.77 -6.40 -13.41
N GLY A 82 3.98 -6.08 -12.15
CA GLY A 82 3.36 -4.96 -11.47
C GLY A 82 4.38 -4.27 -10.56
N LEU A 83 4.45 -2.96 -10.64
CA LEU A 83 5.24 -2.12 -9.73
C LEU A 83 4.30 -1.14 -9.08
N ALA A 84 4.38 -0.97 -7.77
CA ALA A 84 3.59 0.00 -7.06
C ALA A 84 4.37 0.74 -5.98
N PHE A 85 3.89 1.94 -5.69
CA PHE A 85 4.38 2.82 -4.66
C PHE A 85 3.20 3.23 -3.80
N ILE A 86 3.39 3.22 -2.50
CA ILE A 86 2.45 3.75 -1.52
C ILE A 86 3.24 4.71 -0.65
N ASN A 87 2.76 5.93 -0.53
CA ASN A 87 3.19 6.86 0.49
C ASN A 87 1.99 7.11 1.41
N PHE A 88 2.23 6.95 2.70
CA PHE A 88 1.27 7.21 3.75
C PHE A 88 1.82 8.30 4.64
N ASP A 89 1.07 9.38 4.80
CA ASP A 89 1.42 10.55 5.58
C ASP A 89 0.47 10.63 6.76
N TYR A 90 1.03 10.61 7.96
CA TYR A 90 0.28 10.63 9.20
C TYR A 90 -0.28 12.03 9.52
N GLY A 91 0.07 13.05 8.74
CA GLY A 91 -0.28 14.44 9.01
C GLY A 91 0.44 14.98 10.24
N ASP A 92 -0.06 16.10 10.75
CA ASP A 92 0.50 16.75 11.93
C ASP A 92 0.05 16.02 13.19
N ILE A 93 1.02 15.56 13.98
CA ILE A 93 0.80 14.91 15.28
C ILE A 93 1.21 15.88 16.38
N GLU A 94 0.27 16.15 17.28
CA GLU A 94 0.51 16.99 18.46
C GLU A 94 1.43 16.27 19.46
N TRP A 95 2.51 16.93 19.85
CA TRP A 95 3.37 16.49 20.92
C TRP A 95 3.06 17.25 22.21
N HIS A 96 2.55 16.53 23.20
CA HIS A 96 2.27 17.06 24.52
C HIS A 96 3.33 16.56 25.52
N PRO A 97 4.05 17.46 26.23
CA PRO A 97 4.92 17.03 27.31
C PRO A 97 4.10 16.39 28.45
N ASN A 98 4.68 15.39 29.13
CA ASN A 98 4.01 14.66 30.22
C ASN A 98 3.88 15.47 31.53
N TYR A 99 4.13 16.77 31.51
CA TYR A 99 4.04 17.67 32.65
C TYR A 99 3.25 18.92 32.25
N PRO A 100 2.57 19.59 33.20
CA PRO A 100 1.87 20.84 32.90
C PRO A 100 2.89 21.88 32.42
N SER A 101 2.75 22.33 31.17
CA SER A 101 3.57 23.38 30.58
C SER A 101 2.66 24.43 29.91
N GLU A 102 3.09 25.69 29.94
CA GLU A 102 2.49 26.76 29.11
C GLU A 102 3.18 26.87 27.74
N ASP A 103 4.12 25.97 27.43
CA ASP A 103 4.81 25.94 26.14
C ASP A 103 3.82 25.77 24.97
N SER A 104 4.17 26.37 23.84
CA SER A 104 3.37 26.25 22.61
C SER A 104 3.32 24.79 22.14
N LEU A 105 2.18 24.39 21.56
CA LEU A 105 2.00 23.07 20.95
C LEU A 105 3.08 22.85 19.88
N VAL A 106 3.85 21.78 20.05
CA VAL A 106 4.83 21.33 19.05
C VAL A 106 4.18 20.25 18.21
N TYR A 107 4.35 20.33 16.90
CA TYR A 107 3.88 19.33 15.96
C TYR A 107 5.07 18.56 15.38
N TYR A 108 4.87 17.27 15.14
CA TYR A 108 5.78 16.46 14.34
C TYR A 108 5.00 15.70 13.29
N THR A 109 5.67 15.30 12.22
CA THR A 109 5.07 14.46 11.18
C THR A 109 5.73 13.08 11.17
N ALA A 110 5.00 12.13 10.60
CA ALA A 110 5.49 10.79 10.34
C ALA A 110 5.01 10.37 8.95
N ASN A 111 5.79 9.53 8.28
CA ASN A 111 5.39 8.98 7.00
C ASN A 111 5.93 7.56 6.80
N ASP A 112 5.14 6.74 6.11
CA ASP A 112 5.55 5.43 5.66
C ASP A 112 5.61 5.42 4.13
N PHE A 113 6.65 4.79 3.61
CA PHE A 113 6.82 4.57 2.20
C PHE A 113 6.96 3.09 1.93
N SER A 114 6.26 2.61 0.91
CA SER A 114 6.35 1.23 0.45
C SER A 114 6.51 1.17 -1.06
N MET A 115 7.44 0.34 -1.51
CA MET A 115 7.57 -0.07 -2.91
C MET A 115 7.24 -1.56 -3.03
N ILE A 116 6.41 -1.91 -3.99
CA ILE A 116 5.91 -3.27 -4.19
C ILE A 116 6.22 -3.70 -5.61
N LEU A 117 6.97 -4.79 -5.76
CA LEU A 117 7.17 -5.46 -7.04
C LEU A 117 6.39 -6.77 -7.01
N SER A 118 5.51 -6.97 -7.99
CA SER A 118 4.69 -8.16 -8.10
C SER A 118 4.80 -8.80 -9.47
N SER A 119 4.61 -10.11 -9.53
CA SER A 119 4.55 -10.88 -10.76
C SER A 119 3.49 -11.95 -10.68
N LYS A 120 2.81 -12.23 -11.79
CA LYS A 120 1.86 -13.33 -11.94
C LYS A 120 2.26 -14.25 -13.08
N ILE A 121 2.13 -15.55 -12.85
CA ILE A 121 2.21 -16.59 -13.87
C ILE A 121 0.92 -17.41 -13.91
N ALA A 122 0.48 -17.77 -15.11
CA ALA A 122 -0.59 -18.75 -15.30
C ALA A 122 0.00 -20.16 -15.20
N VAL A 123 -0.53 -20.97 -14.27
CA VAL A 123 -0.12 -22.36 -14.03
C VAL A 123 -1.07 -23.33 -14.75
N SER A 124 -2.34 -22.96 -14.91
CA SER A 124 -3.34 -23.69 -15.69
C SER A 124 -4.34 -22.72 -16.30
N GLU A 125 -5.27 -23.22 -17.12
CA GLU A 125 -6.33 -22.39 -17.74
C GLU A 125 -7.15 -21.59 -16.72
N ASN A 126 -7.29 -22.09 -15.50
CA ASN A 126 -8.09 -21.49 -14.44
C ASN A 126 -7.28 -21.13 -13.18
N GLY A 127 -5.95 -21.31 -13.21
CA GLY A 127 -5.10 -21.22 -12.04
C GLY A 127 -3.92 -20.29 -12.24
N ASN A 128 -3.81 -19.27 -11.40
CA ASN A 128 -2.72 -18.31 -11.40
C ASN A 128 -1.98 -18.35 -10.07
N VAL A 129 -0.67 -18.10 -10.12
CA VAL A 129 0.17 -17.88 -8.95
C VAL A 129 0.80 -16.50 -9.05
N GLY A 130 0.66 -15.73 -7.97
CA GLY A 130 1.25 -14.39 -7.85
C GLY A 130 2.29 -14.36 -6.73
N ILE A 131 3.38 -13.64 -6.96
CA ILE A 131 4.44 -13.37 -5.98
C ILE A 131 4.56 -11.85 -5.86
N SER A 132 4.80 -11.38 -4.64
CA SER A 132 5.01 -9.96 -4.35
C SER A 132 6.17 -9.79 -3.37
N ILE A 133 7.06 -8.84 -3.67
CA ILE A 133 8.17 -8.41 -2.83
C ILE A 133 7.90 -6.97 -2.44
N LYS A 134 7.97 -6.68 -1.14
CA LYS A 134 7.69 -5.34 -0.60
C LYS A 134 8.95 -4.81 0.09
N TYR A 135 9.35 -3.60 -0.30
CA TYR A 135 10.29 -2.78 0.45
C TYR A 135 9.47 -1.76 1.24
N ILE A 136 9.75 -1.63 2.53
CA ILE A 136 8.99 -0.78 3.45
C ILE A 136 9.97 0.07 4.24
N SER A 137 9.70 1.36 4.34
CA SER A 137 10.45 2.32 5.15
C SER A 137 9.48 3.15 5.97
N GLU A 138 9.67 3.18 7.27
CA GLU A 138 8.87 3.95 8.22
C GLU A 138 9.71 5.09 8.79
N SER A 139 9.17 6.30 8.78
CA SER A 139 9.76 7.48 9.43
C SER A 139 8.81 7.95 10.51
N ILE A 140 9.11 7.59 11.75
CA ILE A 140 8.20 7.74 12.90
C ILE A 140 8.35 9.12 13.58
N TYR A 141 9.42 9.87 13.26
CA TYR A 141 9.65 11.21 13.81
C TYR A 141 10.45 12.08 12.84
N ILE A 142 9.78 13.04 12.21
CA ILE A 142 10.39 14.08 11.38
C ILE A 142 10.11 15.42 12.04
N TYR A 143 11.18 16.07 12.51
CA TYR A 143 11.09 17.42 13.07
C TYR A 143 11.04 18.44 11.92
N SER A 144 9.91 19.10 11.75
CA SER A 144 9.78 20.25 10.85
C SER A 144 9.95 21.53 11.65
N ASP A 145 11.19 21.86 12.00
CA ASP A 145 11.48 23.21 12.48
C ASP A 145 11.49 24.14 11.26
N HIS A 146 10.38 24.85 11.02
CA HIS A 146 10.49 26.12 10.30
C HIS A 146 11.02 27.15 11.29
N ALA A 147 12.29 27.02 11.65
CA ALA A 147 13.05 28.06 12.32
C ALA A 147 13.40 29.15 11.30
N LEU A 148 12.52 30.16 11.17
CA LEU A 148 12.87 31.55 10.85
C LEU A 148 11.89 32.51 11.51
#